data_AF-A0A3Q4HEB6-F1
#
_entry.id   AF-A0A3Q4HEB6-F1
#
_cell.length_a   1.000
_cell.length_b   1.000
_cell.length_c   1.000
_cell.angle_alpha   90.00
_cell.angle_beta   90.00
_cell.angle_gamma   90.00
#
_symmetry.space_group_name_H-M   'P 1'
#
loop_
_entity.id
_entity.type
_entity.pdbx_description
1 polymer ?
#
loop_
_entity_poly.entity_id
_entity_poly.type
_entity_poly.pdbx_seq_one_letter_code
_entity_poly.pdbx_strand_id
1 'polypeptide(L)' 'MAPLKFCANISWLFTELPDFSQRILAAAAAGFQAVEAAWLYDSDLQELQRVRKATGVEVVLINTPPGRH' A
#
# COMPACT_ATOMS: atom_id res chain seq x y z
N MET A 1 13.06 21.65 12.72
CA MET A 1 11.93 20.69 12.70
C MET A 1 12.33 19.52 11.81
N ALA A 2 11.96 18.29 12.18
CA ALA A 2 12.13 17.15 11.28
C ALA A 2 11.11 17.22 10.11
N PRO A 3 11.44 16.75 8.90
CA PRO A 3 10.52 16.75 7.79
C PRO A 3 9.33 15.80 8.04
N LEU A 4 8.17 16.16 7.50
CA LEU A 4 6.98 15.29 7.53
C LEU A 4 7.24 14.03 6.70
N LYS A 5 6.72 12.89 7.19
CA LYS A 5 6.74 11.62 6.47
C LYS A 5 5.32 11.27 6.05
N PHE A 6 5.04 11.41 4.75
CA PHE A 6 3.73 11.13 4.20
C PHE A 6 3.57 9.65 3.85
N CYS A 7 2.35 9.14 4.02
CA CYS A 7 1.92 7.80 3.69
C CYS A 7 0.79 7.89 2.67
N ALA A 8 0.86 7.10 1.59
CA ALA A 8 -0.24 7.02 0.63
C ALA A 8 -1.27 5.99 1.09
N ASN A 9 -2.53 6.41 1.26
CA ASN A 9 -3.61 5.47 1.48
C ASN A 9 -4.08 4.89 0.14
N ILE A 10 -3.59 3.68 -0.18
CA ILE A 10 -3.83 3.01 -1.48
C ILE A 10 -5.20 2.33 -1.57
N SER A 11 -6.02 2.41 -0.52
CA SER A 11 -7.45 2.11 -0.64
C SER A 11 -8.24 3.25 -1.29
N TRP A 12 -7.73 4.49 -1.20
CA TRP A 12 -8.39 5.68 -1.76
C TRP A 12 -7.63 6.30 -2.95
N LEU A 13 -6.32 6.14 -3.00
CA LEU A 13 -5.47 6.63 -4.09
C LEU A 13 -5.15 5.51 -5.08
N PHE A 14 -4.84 5.90 -6.33
CA PHE A 14 -4.44 4.99 -7.41
C PHE A 14 -5.50 3.92 -7.75
N THR A 15 -6.79 4.25 -7.57
CA THR A 15 -7.91 3.31 -7.76
C THR A 15 -8.15 2.92 -9.21
N GLU A 16 -7.53 3.64 -10.15
CA GLU A 16 -7.45 3.27 -11.57
C GLU A 16 -6.66 1.98 -11.81
N LEU A 17 -5.85 1.55 -10.84
CA LEU A 17 -5.13 0.27 -10.86
C LEU A 17 -5.92 -0.75 -10.00
N PRO A 18 -6.34 -1.90 -10.55
CA PRO A 18 -7.19 -2.84 -9.82
C PRO A 18 -6.44 -3.55 -8.67
N ASP A 19 -5.18 -3.89 -8.90
CA ASP A 19 -4.38 -4.65 -7.93
C ASP A 19 -3.61 -3.75 -6.97
N PHE A 20 -3.63 -4.08 -5.67
CA PHE A 20 -2.88 -3.33 -4.66
C PHE A 20 -1.37 -3.31 -4.92
N SER A 21 -0.80 -4.36 -5.51
CA SER A 21 0.62 -4.39 -5.90
C SER A 21 0.96 -3.29 -6.91
N GLN A 22 0.08 -3.07 -7.90
CA GLN A 22 0.22 -1.98 -8.87
C GLN A 22 0.09 -0.61 -8.21
N ARG A 23 -0.80 -0.47 -7.22
CA ARG A 23 -0.93 0.76 -6.43
C ARG A 23 0.31 1.06 -5.58
N ILE A 24 0.98 0.04 -5.03
CA ILE A 24 2.27 0.22 -4.34
C ILE A 24 3.34 0.71 -5.31
N LEU A 25 3.40 0.17 -6.54
CA LEU A 25 4.31 0.67 -7.59
C LEU A 25 4.02 2.13 -7.93
N ALA A 26 2.75 2.51 -8.08
CA ALA A 26 2.34 3.88 -8.36
C ALA A 26 2.69 4.84 -7.21
N ALA A 27 2.47 4.43 -5.96
CA ALA A 27 2.86 5.20 -4.78
C ALA A 27 4.38 5.42 -4.73
N ALA A 28 5.17 4.37 -5.00
CA ALA A 28 6.62 4.48 -5.08
C ALA A 28 7.06 5.45 -6.19
N ALA A 29 6.46 5.36 -7.38
CA ALA A 29 6.74 6.25 -8.50
C ALA A 29 6.38 7.71 -8.22
N ALA A 30 5.34 7.94 -7.40
CA ALA A 30 4.95 9.26 -6.91
C ALA A 30 5.83 9.79 -5.76
N GLY A 31 6.82 9.02 -5.30
CA GLY A 31 7.77 9.43 -4.27
C GLY A 31 7.35 9.11 -2.84
N PHE A 32 6.27 8.36 -2.62
CA PHE A 32 5.91 7.88 -1.29
C PHE A 32 6.87 6.77 -0.85
N GLN A 33 7.25 6.82 0.42
CA GLN A 33 8.09 5.80 1.07
C GLN A 33 7.28 4.84 1.93
N ALA A 34 5.98 5.12 2.13
CA ALA A 34 5.08 4.32 2.93
C ALA A 34 3.67 4.30 2.32
N VAL A 35 2.98 3.18 2.52
CA VAL A 35 1.58 2.99 2.16
C VAL A 35 0.78 2.43 3.32
N GLU A 36 -0.50 2.75 3.31
CA GLU A 36 -1.52 2.12 4.16
C GLU A 36 -2.69 1.66 3.30
N ALA A 37 -3.40 0.64 3.74
CA ALA A 37 -4.59 0.14 3.09
C ALA A 37 -5.62 -0.31 4.13
N ALA A 38 -6.91 -0.24 3.83
CA ALA A 38 -7.94 -0.77 4.71
C ALA A 38 -7.78 -2.29 4.88
N TRP A 39 -7.85 -3.06 3.78
CA TRP A 39 -7.77 -4.51 3.80
C TRP A 39 -6.98 -5.03 2.60
N LEU A 40 -6.02 -5.94 2.85
CA LEU A 40 -5.18 -6.59 1.82
C LEU A 40 -5.35 -8.12 1.78
N TYR A 41 -6.28 -8.67 2.57
CA TYR A 41 -6.36 -10.11 2.85
C TYR A 41 -6.70 -10.96 1.62
N ASP A 42 -7.37 -10.38 0.61
CA ASP A 42 -7.69 -11.05 -0.65
C ASP A 42 -6.63 -10.81 -1.75
N SER A 43 -5.58 -10.03 -1.46
CA SER A 43 -4.48 -9.78 -2.41
C SER A 43 -3.47 -10.92 -2.40
N ASP A 44 -2.77 -11.11 -3.51
CA ASP A 44 -1.64 -12.04 -3.56
C ASP A 44 -0.48 -11.54 -2.68
N LEU A 45 -0.26 -12.23 -1.56
CA LEU A 45 0.78 -11.90 -0.60
C LEU A 45 2.20 -11.96 -1.19
N GLN A 46 2.48 -12.91 -2.10
CA GLN A 46 3.81 -13.03 -2.70
C GLN A 46 4.09 -11.82 -3.60
N GLU A 47 3.09 -11.39 -4.36
CA GLU A 47 3.20 -10.24 -5.24
C GLU A 47 3.36 -8.94 -4.45
N LEU A 48 2.60 -8.77 -3.36
CA LEU A 48 2.77 -7.63 -2.44
C LEU A 48 4.18 -7.59 -1.84
N GLN A 49 4.70 -8.73 -1.37
CA GLN A 49 6.06 -8.82 -0.84
C GLN A 49 7.13 -8.51 -1.90
N ARG A 50 6.94 -9.02 -3.12
CA ARG A 50 7.83 -8.77 -4.26
C ARG A 50 7.91 -7.28 -4.57
N VAL A 51 6.77 -6.61 -4.71
CA VAL A 51 6.73 -5.17 -5.00
C VAL A 51 7.30 -4.37 -3.83
N ARG A 52 6.91 -4.66 -2.58
CA ARG A 52 7.45 -4.00 -1.38
C ARG A 52 8.98 -4.04 -1.37
N LYS A 53 9.57 -5.21 -1.66
CA LYS A 53 11.03 -5.40 -1.72
C LYS A 53 11.65 -4.65 -2.90
N ALA A 54 11.01 -4.63 -4.05
CA ALA A 54 11.51 -3.97 -5.25
C ALA A 54 11.49 -2.44 -5.12
N THR A 55 10.49 -1.86 -4.44
CA THR A 55 10.34 -0.42 -4.29
C THR A 55 10.95 0.13 -3.01
N GLY A 56 11.12 -0.70 -1.97
CA GLY A 56 11.51 -0.24 -0.63
C GLY A 56 10.40 0.52 0.11
N VAL A 57 9.18 0.52 -0.43
CA VAL A 57 8.02 1.15 0.23
C VAL A 57 7.59 0.30 1.42
N GLU A 58 7.37 0.92 2.57
CA GLU A 58 6.88 0.23 3.76
C GLU A 58 5.34 0.17 3.79
N VAL A 59 4.78 -0.97 4.18
CA VAL A 59 3.34 -1.06 4.50
C VAL A 59 3.20 -0.75 5.99
N VAL A 60 2.76 0.45 6.33
CA VAL A 60 2.79 0.95 7.71
C VAL A 60 1.49 0.75 8.47
N LEU A 61 0.38 0.54 7.76
CA LEU A 61 -0.94 0.31 8.38
C LEU A 61 -1.82 -0.57 7.50
N ILE A 62 -2.46 -1.55 8.15
CA ILE A 62 -3.63 -2.27 7.65
C ILE A 62 -4.66 -2.42 8.77
N ASN A 63 -5.95 -2.50 8.45
CA ASN A 63 -6.98 -2.80 9.42
C ASN A 63 -7.09 -4.32 9.62
N THR A 64 -7.54 -4.73 10.80
CA THR A 64 -8.01 -6.10 11.04
C THR A 64 -9.17 -6.45 10.09
N PRO A 65 -9.45 -7.75 9.85
CA PRO A 65 -10.60 -8.15 9.04
C PRO A 65 -11.89 -7.47 9.55
N PRO A 66 -12.78 -6.98 8.66
CA PRO A 66 -13.93 -6.15 9.05
C PRO A 66 -15.04 -6.93 9.80
N GLY A 67 -14.85 -8.23 10.05
CA GLY A 67 -15.89 -9.13 10.54
C GLY A 67 -16.74 -9.71 9.42
N ARG A 68 -17.63 -10.65 9.77
CA ARG A 68 -18.68 -11.15 8.88
C ARG A 68 -20.00 -10.53 9.34
N HIS A 69 -20.81 -10.05 8.40
CA HIS A 69 -22.23 -9.75 8.65
C HIS A 69 -23.02 -11.04 8.80
#